data_AF-A0A7K3Z116-F1
#
_entry.id   AF-A0A7K3Z116-F1
#
_cell.length_a   1.000
_cell.length_b   1.000
_cell.length_c   1.000
_cell.angle_alpha   90.00
_cell.angle_beta   90.00
_cell.angle_gamma   90.00
#
_symmetry.space_group_name_H-M   'P 1'
#
loop_
_entity.id
_entity.type
_entity.pdbx_description
1 polymer ?
#
loop_
_entity_poly.entity_id
_entity_poly.type
_entity_poly.pdbx_seq_one_letter_code
_entity_poly.pdbx_strand_id
1 'polypeptide(L)' 'MEAQETIRCRGHPLVLGTHPTTFEVTVEDHLTAQGNCIIGVAAEKGCEGLSPGFKQVLMHDDAVLVTRL' A
#
# COMPACT_ATOMS: atom_id res chain seq x y z
N MET A 1 -16.62 -5.65 -12.46
CA MET A 1 -16.25 -6.71 -11.51
C MET A 1 -15.74 -6.01 -10.26
N GLU A 2 -16.09 -6.49 -9.07
CA GLU A 2 -15.67 -5.87 -7.81
C GLU A 2 -14.76 -6.84 -7.05
N ALA A 3 -13.67 -6.32 -6.50
CA ALA A 3 -12.75 -7.06 -5.65
C ALA A 3 -12.26 -6.13 -4.54
N GLN A 4 -12.03 -6.70 -3.36
CA GLN A 4 -11.54 -5.97 -2.20
C GLN A 4 -10.29 -6.66 -1.66
N GLU A 5 -9.34 -5.85 -1.21
CA GLU A 5 -8.17 -6.29 -0.50
C GLU A 5 -8.05 -5.54 0.83
N THR A 6 -7.54 -6.20 1.86
CA THR A 6 -7.15 -5.55 3.12
C THR A 6 -5.67 -5.80 3.33
N ILE A 7 -4.93 -4.73 3.62
CA ILE A 7 -3.49 -4.78 3.92
C ILE A 7 -3.31 -4.38 5.38
N ARG A 8 -2.89 -5.32 6.21
CA ARG A 8 -2.51 -5.04 7.60
C ARG A 8 -1.04 -4.66 7.66
N CYS A 9 -0.74 -3.54 8.31
CA CYS A 9 0.61 -3.03 8.56
C CYS A 9 0.68 -2.38 9.94
N ARG A 10 1.85 -1.89 10.33
CA ARG A 10 2.05 -1.13 11.58
C ARG A 10 2.69 0.24 11.30
N GLY A 11 2.56 1.17 12.25
CA GLY A 11 3.31 2.42 12.21
C GLY A 11 4.81 2.23 12.49
N HIS A 12 5.59 3.27 12.24
CA HIS A 12 7.00 3.35 12.59
C HIS A 12 7.33 4.77 13.08
N PRO A 13 8.24 4.97 14.06
CA PRO A 13 8.56 6.30 14.60
C PRO A 13 9.04 7.33 13.57
N LEU A 14 9.52 6.87 12.41
CA LEU A 14 9.98 7.71 11.29
C LEU A 14 8.96 7.88 10.16
N VAL A 15 7.70 7.46 10.35
CA VAL A 15 6.62 7.73 9.38
C VAL A 15 6.34 9.23 9.33
N LEU A 16 6.40 9.79 8.13
CA LEU A 16 6.07 11.20 7.88
C LEU A 16 4.80 11.32 7.02
N GLY A 17 4.64 10.51 5.97
CA GLY A 17 3.50 10.57 5.06
C GLY A 17 3.32 11.95 4.39
N THR A 18 4.42 12.65 4.12
CA THR A 18 4.43 14.05 3.65
C THR A 18 4.69 14.20 2.17
N HIS A 19 4.96 13.10 1.45
CA HIS A 19 5.16 13.19 0.00
C HIS A 19 3.88 13.72 -0.68
N PRO A 20 3.97 14.73 -1.54
CA PRO A 20 2.78 15.51 -1.95
C PRO A 20 1.83 14.77 -2.89
N THR A 21 2.29 13.71 -3.56
CA THR A 21 1.54 13.04 -4.63
C THR A 21 1.42 11.54 -4.47
N THR A 22 2.12 10.94 -3.50
CA THR A 22 2.16 9.49 -3.31
C THR A 22 2.16 9.14 -1.85
N PHE A 23 1.68 7.94 -1.55
CA PHE A 23 1.91 7.27 -0.28
C PHE A 23 2.31 5.82 -0.56
N GLU A 24 2.98 5.18 0.40
CA GLU A 24 3.41 3.80 0.30
C GLU A 24 3.15 3.02 1.60
N VAL A 25 2.77 1.75 1.45
CA VAL A 25 2.78 0.75 2.51
C VAL A 25 3.74 -0.36 2.08
N THR A 26 4.68 -0.73 2.95
CA THR A 26 5.77 -1.66 2.59
C THR A 26 5.83 -2.89 3.50
N VAL A 27 6.30 -4.01 2.95
CA VAL A 27 6.60 -5.24 3.71
C VAL A 27 7.88 -5.13 4.52
N GLU A 28 8.78 -4.20 4.14
CA GLU A 28 9.99 -3.90 4.89
C GLU A 28 9.64 -3.42 6.30
N ASP A 29 10.42 -3.82 7.30
CA ASP A 29 10.19 -3.44 8.69
C ASP A 29 11.02 -2.24 9.15
N HIS A 30 11.98 -1.82 8.32
CA HIS A 30 12.87 -0.69 8.52
C HIS A 30 12.47 0.52 7.67
N LEU A 31 12.58 1.71 8.25
CA LEU A 31 12.30 2.97 7.58
C LEU A 31 13.35 4.02 7.95
N THR A 32 13.82 4.78 6.97
CA THR A 32 14.65 5.98 7.18
C THR A 32 13.81 7.24 7.01
N ALA A 33 14.27 8.37 7.53
CA ALA A 33 13.59 9.65 7.37
C ALA A 33 13.49 10.13 5.90
N GLN A 34 14.29 9.56 4.98
CA GLN A 34 14.20 9.86 3.55
C GLN A 34 12.96 9.21 2.90
N GLY A 35 12.40 8.14 3.49
CA GLY A 35 11.19 7.46 3.02
C GLY A 35 9.91 8.23 3.37
N ASN A 36 9.81 9.49 2.96
CA ASN A 36 8.75 10.40 3.40
C ASN A 36 7.35 10.12 2.79
N CYS A 37 7.25 9.23 1.79
CA CYS A 37 5.98 8.73 1.26
C CYS A 37 5.40 7.55 2.07
N ILE A 38 6.20 6.88 2.91
CA ILE A 38 5.74 5.68 3.61
C ILE A 38 4.81 6.06 4.77
N ILE A 39 3.64 5.41 4.83
CA ILE A 39 2.61 5.57 5.88
C ILE A 39 2.43 4.32 6.75
N GLY A 40 3.00 3.18 6.35
CA GLY A 40 2.94 1.93 7.10
C GLY A 40 4.05 0.96 6.70
N VAL A 41 4.57 0.21 7.66
CA VAL A 41 5.68 -0.76 7.50
C VAL A 41 5.26 -2.15 7.96
N ALA A 42 6.11 -3.16 7.69
CA ALA A 42 5.87 -4.57 8.05
C ALA A 42 4.48 -5.04 7.64
N ALA A 43 4.06 -4.69 6.42
CA ALA A 43 2.80 -5.15 5.86
C ALA A 43 2.78 -6.66 5.69
N GLU A 44 1.62 -7.28 5.92
CA GLU A 44 1.46 -8.74 5.78
C GLU A 44 1.66 -9.23 4.33
N LYS A 45 1.51 -8.35 3.34
CA LYS A 45 1.71 -8.64 1.92
C LYS A 45 2.07 -7.37 1.14
N GLY A 46 2.92 -7.52 0.13
CA GLY A 46 3.17 -6.51 -0.90
C GLY A 46 2.32 -6.75 -2.15
N CYS A 47 2.60 -6.02 -3.24
CA CYS A 47 1.88 -6.16 -4.50
C CYS A 47 1.86 -7.61 -5.04
N GLU A 48 2.95 -8.37 -4.83
CA GLU A 48 3.02 -9.77 -5.24
C GLU A 48 2.02 -10.66 -4.47
N GLY A 49 1.71 -10.33 -3.22
CA GLY A 49 0.79 -11.11 -2.37
C GLY A 49 -0.69 -10.73 -2.51
N LEU A 50 -1.05 -9.77 -3.37
CA LEU A 50 -2.46 -9.43 -3.63
C LEU A 50 -3.21 -10.62 -4.22
N SER A 51 -4.50 -10.75 -3.89
CA SER A 51 -5.32 -11.84 -4.42
C SER A 51 -5.39 -11.80 -5.96
N PRO A 52 -5.38 -12.96 -6.65
CA PRO A 52 -5.43 -13.00 -8.12
C PRO A 52 -6.63 -12.25 -8.70
N GLY A 53 -7.81 -12.34 -8.07
CA GLY A 53 -9.01 -11.62 -8.50
C GLY A 53 -8.87 -10.11 -8.40
N PHE A 54 -8.25 -9.60 -7.32
CA PHE A 54 -8.00 -8.17 -7.17
C PHE A 54 -7.01 -7.65 -8.23
N LYS A 55 -5.92 -8.39 -8.48
CA LYS A 55 -4.96 -8.06 -9.55
C LYS A 55 -5.64 -8.03 -10.92
N GLN A 56 -6.50 -9.01 -11.22
CA GLN A 56 -7.22 -9.07 -12.50
C GLN A 56 -8.12 -7.86 -12.73
N VAL A 57 -8.83 -7.38 -11.70
CA VAL A 57 -9.65 -6.16 -11.80
C VAL A 57 -8.76 -4.94 -12.06
N LEU A 58 -7.65 -4.79 -11.32
CA LEU A 58 -6.74 -3.63 -11.46
C LEU A 58 -6.00 -3.55 -12.80
N MET A 59 -5.89 -4.66 -13.54
CA MET A 59 -5.24 -4.68 -14.85
C MET A 59 -6.10 -4.11 -15.99
N HIS A 60 -7.34 -3.70 -15.71
CA HIS A 60 -8.22 -3.10 -16.71
C HIS A 60 -8.09 -1.57 -16.70
N ASP A 61 -8.00 -0.95 -17.88
CA ASP A 61 -7.72 0.49 -18.02
C ASP A 61 -8.81 1.41 -17.45
N ASP A 62 -10.05 0.91 -17.33
CA ASP A 62 -11.17 1.64 -16.73
C ASP A 62 -11.37 1.36 -15.23
N ALA A 63 -10.47 0.58 -14.62
CA ALA A 63 -10.59 0.20 -13.22
C ALA A 63 -10.42 1.43 -12.32
N VAL A 64 -11.34 1.58 -11.37
CA VAL A 64 -11.27 2.63 -10.34
C VAL A 64 -10.91 1.99 -9.01
N LEU A 65 -9.74 2.33 -8.48
CA LEU A 65 -9.31 1.93 -7.15
C LEU A 65 -9.71 3.00 -6.13
N VAL A 66 -10.54 2.61 -5.16
CA VAL A 66 -10.86 3.42 -3.99
C VAL A 66 -10.20 2.78 -2.78
N THR A 67 -9.51 3.58 -1.97
CA THR A 67 -8.88 3.11 -0.73
C THR A 67 -9.37 3.93 0.46
N ARG A 68 -9.34 3.30 1.63
CA ARG A 68 -9.54 3.94 2.93
C ARG A 68 -8.34 3.61 3.79
N LEU A 69 -7.63 4.65 4.22
CA LEU A 69 -6.49 4.59 5.13
C LEU A 69 -6.96 4.61 6.59
#